data_AF-A0A3M7B4C2-F1
#
_entry.id   AF-A0A3M7B4C2-F1
#
_cell.length_a   1.000
_cell.length_b   1.000
_cell.length_c   1.000
_cell.angle_alpha   90.00
_cell.angle_beta   90.00
_cell.angle_gamma   90.00
#
_symmetry.space_group_name_H-M   'P 1'
#
loop_
_entity.id
_entity.type
_entity.pdbx_description
1 polymer ?
#
loop_
_entity_poly.entity_id
_entity_poly.type
_entity_poly.pdbx_seq_one_letter_code
_entity_poly.pdbx_strand_id
1 'polypeptide(L)'
;VNVHFTSTSHLRTYVGGKPRQGNHIRATVRNGPSRTSEDWNDLTRQLQQAWTSIVGPGLPKLRRSDTEEADTSLRSVIICGEILGGMEAGFFLPPAGGDGEWVARNWGAFRERADRGEEEFGDLVREVEERGLLGGEEGKEKREEMEMRREQARLEEMMGWGEHA
;
A
#
# COMPACT_ATOMS: atom_id res chain seq x y z
N VAL A 1 -2.55 -0.04 6.18
CA VAL A 1 -2.33 1.01 5.15
C VAL A 1 -3.60 1.81 5.07
N ASN A 2 -3.53 3.13 5.25
CA ASN A 2 -4.72 3.98 5.29
C ASN A 2 -4.79 4.81 4.01
N VAL A 3 -5.96 4.82 3.37
CA VAL A 3 -6.20 5.53 2.10
C VAL A 3 -7.36 6.49 2.29
N HIS A 4 -7.14 7.75 1.90
CA HIS A 4 -8.15 8.79 1.96
C HIS A 4 -8.37 9.38 0.57
N PHE A 5 -9.62 9.41 0.12
CA PHE A 5 -10.02 10.07 -1.11
C PHE A 5 -10.55 11.47 -0.78
N THR A 6 -9.93 12.50 -1.37
CA THR A 6 -10.37 13.89 -1.22
C THR A 6 -10.73 14.44 -2.59
N SER A 7 -11.95 14.98 -2.73
CA SER A 7 -12.35 15.62 -3.98
C SER A 7 -11.50 16.87 -4.25
N THR A 8 -10.99 16.98 -5.46
CA THR A 8 -10.22 18.14 -5.93
C THR A 8 -11.10 19.24 -6.54
N SER A 9 -12.41 18.99 -6.70
CA SER A 9 -13.36 19.90 -7.36
C SER A 9 -13.40 21.31 -6.75
N HIS A 10 -13.12 21.42 -5.44
CA HIS A 10 -13.12 22.68 -4.70
C HIS A 10 -11.71 23.15 -4.31
N LEU A 11 -10.68 22.36 -4.61
CA LEU A 11 -9.31 22.70 -4.28
C LEU A 11 -8.75 23.70 -5.30
N ARG A 12 -8.18 24.79 -4.80
CA ARG A 12 -7.40 25.73 -5.61
C ARG A 12 -5.94 25.32 -5.55
N THR A 13 -5.50 24.52 -6.53
CA THR A 13 -4.09 24.15 -6.66
C THR A 13 -3.41 25.01 -7.72
N TYR A 14 -2.12 25.28 -7.51
CA TYR A 14 -1.30 26.10 -8.39
C TYR A 14 -0.04 25.32 -8.74
N VAL A 15 0.31 25.30 -10.03
CA VAL A 15 1.55 24.67 -10.50
C VAL A 15 2.29 25.66 -11.39
N GLY A 16 3.53 25.97 -11.01
CA GLY A 16 4.31 27.03 -11.65
C GLY A 16 3.61 28.40 -11.59
N GLY A 17 2.90 28.67 -10.48
CA GLY A 17 2.14 29.91 -10.28
C GLY A 17 0.82 30.01 -11.06
N LYS A 18 0.43 28.99 -11.83
CA LYS A 18 -0.82 28.98 -12.60
C LYS A 18 -1.87 28.07 -11.94
N PRO A 19 -3.14 28.49 -11.88
CA PRO A 19 -4.20 27.63 -11.37
C PRO A 19 -4.29 26.40 -12.25
N ARG A 20 -4.27 25.24 -11.61
CA ARG A 20 -4.45 23.94 -12.25
C ARG A 20 -5.38 23.12 -11.37
N GLN A 21 -6.10 22.20 -11.98
CA GLN A 21 -6.73 21.10 -11.27
C GLN A 21 -6.11 19.81 -11.80
N GLY A 22 -6.17 18.76 -11.01
CA GLY A 22 -5.61 17.47 -11.40
C GLY A 22 -5.73 16.46 -10.29
N ASN A 23 -5.56 15.20 -10.66
CA ASN A 23 -5.52 14.09 -9.73
C ASN A 23 -4.10 13.94 -9.19
N HIS A 24 -3.99 13.72 -7.88
CA HIS A 24 -2.71 13.64 -7.20
C HIS A 24 -2.76 12.47 -6.21
N ILE A 25 -1.73 11.63 -6.23
CA ILE A 25 -1.46 10.68 -5.16
C ILE A 25 -0.38 11.26 -4.27
N ARG A 26 -0.68 11.38 -2.97
CA ARG A 26 0.29 11.73 -1.95
C ARG A 26 0.33 10.63 -0.91
N ALA A 27 1.51 10.07 -0.67
CA ALA A 27 1.72 9.02 0.31
C ALA A 27 2.67 9.52 1.40
N THR A 28 2.31 9.25 2.65
CA THR A 28 3.20 9.45 3.80
C THR A 28 3.64 8.08 4.30
N VAL A 29 4.95 7.86 4.38
CA VAL A 29 5.54 6.57 4.75
C VAL A 29 6.49 6.70 5.94
N ARG A 30 6.67 5.60 6.67
CA ARG A 30 7.77 5.47 7.63
C ARG A 30 9.06 5.32 6.83
N ASN A 31 9.97 6.27 6.96
CA ASN A 31 11.27 6.17 6.30
C ASN A 31 12.14 5.14 7.05
N GLY A 32 12.82 4.27 6.30
CA GLY A 32 13.70 3.23 6.83
C GLY A 32 14.98 3.14 6.00
N PRO A 33 16.10 2.68 6.59
CA PRO A 33 17.40 2.66 5.92
C PRO A 33 17.46 1.67 4.74
N SER A 34 16.49 0.76 4.62
CA SER A 34 16.49 -0.31 3.62
C SER A 34 16.01 0.13 2.23
N ARG A 35 15.34 1.28 2.11
CA ARG A 35 14.78 1.75 0.83
C ARG A 35 15.65 2.84 0.20
N THR A 36 16.02 2.61 -1.05
CA THR A 36 16.79 3.54 -1.87
C THR A 36 15.89 4.49 -2.63
N SER A 37 16.47 5.53 -3.24
CA SER A 37 15.73 6.40 -4.17
C SER A 37 15.13 5.62 -5.34
N GLU A 38 15.77 4.54 -5.79
CA GLU A 38 15.25 3.73 -6.89
C GLU A 38 14.02 2.91 -6.48
N ASP A 39 13.99 2.38 -5.25
CA ASP A 39 12.78 1.75 -4.70
C ASP A 39 11.59 2.70 -4.70
N TRP A 40 11.81 3.97 -4.34
CA TRP A 40 10.76 4.98 -4.33
C TRP A 40 10.33 5.35 -5.75
N ASN A 41 11.27 5.49 -6.68
CA ASN A 41 10.97 5.71 -8.10
C ASN A 41 10.14 4.57 -8.68
N ASP A 42 10.51 3.33 -8.39
CA ASP A 42 9.78 2.16 -8.87
C ASP A 42 8.36 2.11 -8.29
N LEU A 43 8.19 2.40 -6.99
CA LEU A 43 6.85 2.54 -6.40
C LEU A 43 6.01 3.62 -7.08
N THR A 44 6.59 4.78 -7.43
CA THR A 44 5.85 5.81 -8.18
C THR A 44 5.42 5.33 -9.57
N ARG A 45 6.25 4.54 -10.25
CA ARG A 45 5.93 3.94 -11.55
C ARG A 45 4.80 2.93 -11.44
N GLN A 46 4.85 2.05 -10.44
CA GLN A 46 3.78 1.07 -10.17
C GLN A 46 2.45 1.76 -9.86
N LEU A 47 2.45 2.83 -9.07
CA LEU A 47 1.24 3.61 -8.78
C LEU A 47 0.67 4.28 -10.03
N GLN A 48 1.52 4.82 -10.92
CA GLN A 48 1.09 5.38 -12.20
C GLN A 48 0.46 4.31 -13.10
N GLN A 49 1.08 3.13 -13.19
CA GLN A 49 0.55 2.00 -13.97
C GLN A 49 -0.80 1.53 -13.42
N ALA A 50 -0.90 1.35 -12.09
CA ALA A 50 -2.14 0.97 -11.43
C ALA A 50 -3.26 1.99 -11.68
N TRP A 51 -2.97 3.29 -11.56
CA TRP A 51 -3.91 4.34 -11.91
C TRP A 51 -4.37 4.25 -13.37
N THR A 52 -3.42 4.07 -14.28
CA THR A 52 -3.71 4.00 -15.72
C THR A 52 -4.57 2.78 -16.05
N SER A 53 -4.33 1.65 -15.41
CA SER A 53 -5.10 0.41 -15.59
C SER A 53 -6.51 0.48 -14.99
N ILE A 54 -6.65 1.08 -13.81
CA ILE A 54 -7.92 1.10 -13.06
C ILE A 54 -8.80 2.27 -13.47
N VAL A 55 -8.21 3.46 -13.59
CA VAL A 55 -8.93 4.72 -13.85
C VAL A 55 -8.89 5.08 -15.32
N GLY A 56 -7.75 4.86 -15.99
CA GLY A 56 -7.56 5.19 -17.40
C GLY A 56 -7.61 6.69 -17.71
N PRO A 57 -7.61 7.06 -19.01
CA PRO A 57 -7.81 8.44 -19.46
C PRO A 57 -9.26 8.92 -19.33
N GLY A 58 -10.20 8.05 -18.95
CA GLY A 58 -11.56 8.39 -18.58
C GLY A 58 -12.26 7.22 -17.88
N LEU A 59 -12.87 7.49 -16.71
CA LEU A 59 -13.70 6.50 -16.01
C LEU A 59 -14.96 6.17 -16.82
N PRO A 60 -15.52 4.95 -16.69
CA PRO A 60 -16.80 4.60 -17.31
C PRO A 60 -17.88 5.62 -16.93
N LYS A 61 -18.69 6.03 -17.90
CA LYS A 61 -19.80 6.97 -17.65
C LYS A 61 -20.72 6.40 -16.57
N LEU A 62 -20.89 7.14 -15.48
CA LEU A 62 -21.81 6.77 -14.41
C LEU A 62 -23.26 6.91 -14.85
N ARG A 63 -23.55 7.82 -15.80
CA ARG A 63 -24.89 8.03 -16.39
C ARG A 63 -24.84 8.26 -17.91
N ARG A 64 -25.91 7.86 -18.61
CA ARG A 64 -26.08 8.09 -20.07
C ARG A 64 -25.98 9.56 -20.49
N SER A 65 -26.26 10.49 -19.58
CA SER A 65 -26.27 11.94 -19.82
C SER A 65 -24.89 12.61 -19.65
N ASP A 66 -23.85 11.87 -19.25
CA ASP A 66 -22.52 12.44 -19.09
C ASP A 66 -21.93 12.68 -20.50
N THR A 67 -21.96 13.94 -20.93
CA THR A 67 -21.70 14.36 -22.31
C THR A 67 -20.22 14.48 -22.66
N GLU A 68 -19.32 14.50 -21.68
CA GLU A 68 -17.86 14.58 -21.88
C GLU A 68 -17.14 13.45 -21.13
N GLU A 69 -16.04 12.96 -21.70
CA GLU A 69 -15.13 12.06 -20.98
C GLU A 69 -14.43 12.87 -19.87
N ALA A 70 -14.59 12.44 -18.62
CA ALA A 70 -13.91 13.08 -17.51
C ALA A 70 -12.39 12.89 -17.66
N ASP A 71 -11.62 13.98 -17.66
CA ASP A 71 -10.17 13.90 -17.61
C ASP A 71 -9.74 13.33 -16.26
N THR A 72 -9.41 12.04 -16.28
CA THR A 72 -8.95 11.30 -15.10
C THR A 72 -7.44 11.11 -15.10
N SER A 73 -6.70 11.91 -15.87
CA SER A 73 -5.24 11.81 -15.90
C SER A 73 -4.63 12.04 -14.51
N LEU A 74 -3.62 11.24 -14.18
CA LEU A 74 -2.85 11.39 -12.96
C LEU A 74 -1.76 12.43 -13.19
N ARG A 75 -1.78 13.50 -12.39
CA ARG A 75 -0.83 14.61 -12.53
C ARG A 75 0.46 14.37 -11.77
N SER A 76 0.40 13.81 -10.57
CA SER A 76 1.60 13.54 -9.78
C SER A 76 1.41 12.40 -8.79
N VAL A 77 2.51 11.70 -8.52
CA VAL A 77 2.69 10.82 -7.36
C VAL A 77 3.82 11.40 -6.52
N ILE A 78 3.57 11.68 -5.25
CA ILE A 78 4.57 12.21 -4.33
C ILE A 78 4.58 11.35 -3.06
N ILE A 79 5.75 10.81 -2.73
CA ILE A 79 5.98 9.99 -1.54
C ILE A 79 6.82 10.80 -0.55
N CYS A 80 6.34 10.93 0.67
CA CYS A 80 6.95 11.70 1.74
C CYS A 80 7.32 10.76 2.91
N GLY A 81 8.62 10.62 3.19
CA GLY A 81 9.12 9.80 4.30
C GLY A 81 9.09 10.51 5.65
N GLU A 82 7.89 10.87 6.15
CA GLU A 82 7.73 11.83 7.25
C GLU A 82 7.26 11.22 8.59
N ILE A 83 6.91 9.92 8.65
CA ILE A 83 6.40 9.33 9.90
C ILE A 83 7.56 9.12 10.90
N LEU A 84 7.81 10.13 11.73
CA LEU A 84 8.77 10.08 12.84
C LEU A 84 8.24 9.30 14.05
N GLY A 85 6.92 9.32 14.22
CA GLY A 85 6.21 8.61 15.28
C GLY A 85 4.72 8.59 14.97
N GLY A 86 4.04 7.56 15.43
CA GLY A 86 2.61 7.42 15.25
C GLY A 86 2.05 6.41 16.22
N MET A 87 0.75 6.52 16.47
CA MET A 87 -0.01 5.54 17.23
C MET A 87 -1.27 5.23 16.45
N GLU A 88 -1.51 3.94 16.23
CA GLU A 88 -2.69 3.47 15.50
C GLU A 88 -3.41 2.47 16.38
N ALA A 89 -4.73 2.68 16.55
CA ALA A 89 -5.57 1.88 17.43
C ALA A 89 -4.98 1.69 18.85
N GLY A 90 -4.26 2.68 19.39
CA GLY A 90 -3.63 2.61 20.71
C GLY A 90 -2.26 1.91 20.76
N PHE A 91 -1.70 1.50 19.62
CA PHE A 91 -0.37 0.89 19.54
C PHE A 91 0.61 1.81 18.83
N PHE A 92 1.76 2.08 19.46
CA PHE A 92 2.82 2.85 18.81
C PHE A 92 3.37 2.10 17.60
N LEU A 93 3.50 2.81 16.48
CA LEU A 93 4.04 2.27 15.24
C LEU A 93 5.52 1.91 15.44
N PRO A 94 5.98 0.77 14.92
CA PRO A 94 7.40 0.44 14.97
C PRO A 94 8.18 1.27 13.95
N PRO A 95 9.52 1.32 14.05
CA PRO A 95 10.36 1.78 12.95
C PRO A 95 10.09 0.94 11.69
N ALA A 96 10.40 1.49 10.52
CA ALA A 96 10.26 0.75 9.26
C ALA A 96 11.08 -0.56 9.30
N GLY A 97 10.45 -1.68 8.98
CA GLY A 97 11.05 -3.02 9.07
C GLY A 97 10.94 -3.69 10.44
N GLY A 98 10.48 -2.97 11.48
CA GLY A 98 10.28 -3.51 12.84
C GLY A 98 8.93 -4.20 13.05
N ASP A 99 8.16 -4.46 11.99
CA ASP A 99 6.78 -4.94 12.09
C ASP A 99 6.69 -6.32 12.74
N GLY A 100 7.66 -7.22 12.51
CA GLY A 100 7.67 -8.55 13.13
C GLY A 100 7.79 -8.52 14.66
N GLU A 101 8.75 -7.75 15.19
CA GLU A 101 8.93 -7.59 16.64
C GLU A 101 7.72 -6.88 17.26
N TRP A 102 7.15 -5.90 16.55
CA TRP A 102 5.96 -5.21 16.97
C TRP A 102 4.75 -6.12 17.10
N VAL A 103 4.52 -7.03 16.14
CA VAL A 103 3.47 -8.04 16.26
C VAL A 103 3.75 -8.94 17.47
N ALA A 104 4.96 -9.45 17.63
CA ALA A 104 5.32 -10.34 18.75
C ALA A 104 5.08 -9.68 20.12
N ARG A 105 5.49 -8.43 20.29
CA ARG A 105 5.34 -7.68 21.54
C ARG A 105 3.88 -7.39 21.90
N ASN A 106 3.04 -7.13 20.90
CA ASN A 106 1.64 -6.74 21.12
C ASN A 106 0.64 -7.90 20.96
N TRP A 107 1.13 -9.12 20.66
CA TRP A 107 0.29 -10.24 20.26
C TRP A 107 -0.84 -10.58 21.23
N GLY A 108 -0.56 -10.55 22.54
CA GLY A 108 -1.57 -10.78 23.57
C GLY A 108 -2.74 -9.80 23.47
N ALA A 109 -2.43 -8.52 23.30
CA ALA A 109 -3.44 -7.47 23.15
C ALA A 109 -4.20 -7.57 21.83
N PHE A 110 -3.55 -7.99 20.74
CA PHE A 110 -4.23 -8.21 19.45
C PHE A 110 -5.26 -9.33 19.54
N ARG A 111 -4.91 -10.46 20.16
CA ARG A 111 -5.85 -11.57 20.39
C ARG A 111 -7.00 -11.16 21.31
N GLU A 112 -6.71 -10.43 22.39
CA GLU A 112 -7.77 -9.94 23.28
C GLU A 112 -8.78 -9.05 22.52
N ARG A 113 -8.29 -8.16 21.65
CA ARG A 113 -9.17 -7.32 20.80
C ARG A 113 -9.98 -8.14 19.81
N ALA A 114 -9.36 -9.14 19.18
CA ALA A 114 -10.05 -10.07 18.30
C ALA A 114 -11.16 -10.84 19.04
N ASP A 115 -10.89 -11.32 20.26
CA ASP A 115 -11.85 -12.06 21.10
C ASP A 115 -13.04 -11.19 21.53
N ARG A 116 -12.86 -9.86 21.61
CA ARG A 116 -13.95 -8.90 21.84
C ARG A 116 -14.78 -8.61 20.58
N GLY A 117 -14.45 -9.22 19.45
CA GLY A 117 -15.17 -9.05 18.19
C GLY A 117 -14.74 -7.82 17.39
N GLU A 118 -13.56 -7.27 17.65
CA GLU A 118 -13.01 -6.17 16.84
C GLU A 118 -12.45 -6.74 15.52
N GLU A 119 -13.23 -6.60 14.44
CA GLU A 119 -12.99 -7.25 13.13
C GLU A 119 -11.58 -7.01 12.59
N GLU A 120 -11.06 -5.78 12.65
CA GLU A 120 -9.72 -5.44 12.17
C GLU A 120 -8.61 -6.24 12.88
N PHE A 121 -8.79 -6.54 14.17
CA PHE A 121 -7.86 -7.37 14.94
C PHE A 121 -8.06 -8.85 14.67
N GLY A 122 -9.30 -9.28 14.42
CA GLY A 122 -9.58 -10.64 13.97
C GLY A 122 -8.90 -10.97 12.64
N ASP A 123 -8.98 -10.06 11.67
CA ASP A 123 -8.30 -10.20 10.38
C ASP A 123 -6.78 -10.18 10.53
N LEU A 124 -6.24 -9.28 11.37
CA LEU A 124 -4.80 -9.23 11.67
C LEU A 124 -4.29 -10.53 12.29
N VAL A 125 -5.01 -11.06 13.29
CA VAL A 125 -4.63 -12.32 13.97
C VAL A 125 -4.62 -13.47 12.97
N ARG A 126 -5.67 -13.59 12.16
CA ARG A 126 -5.75 -14.61 11.10
C ARG A 126 -4.58 -14.51 10.12
N GLU A 127 -4.28 -13.31 9.61
CA GLU A 127 -3.17 -13.10 8.67
C GLU A 127 -1.83 -13.50 9.28
N VAL A 128 -1.58 -13.13 10.54
CA VAL A 128 -0.33 -13.43 11.26
C VAL A 128 -0.14 -14.92 11.45
N GLU A 129 -1.21 -15.65 11.79
CA GLU A 129 -1.19 -17.10 11.95
C GLU A 129 -1.02 -17.84 10.62
N GLU A 130 -1.80 -17.48 9.60
CA GLU A 130 -1.74 -18.10 8.26
C GLU A 130 -0.36 -17.93 7.60
N ARG A 131 0.28 -16.78 7.82
CA ARG A 131 1.60 -16.47 7.26
C ARG A 131 2.76 -16.87 8.16
N GLY A 132 2.49 -17.45 9.33
CA GLY A 132 3.54 -17.85 10.29
C GLY A 132 4.43 -16.69 10.72
N LEU A 133 3.86 -15.49 10.87
CA LEU A 133 4.65 -14.28 11.16
C LEU A 133 5.18 -14.26 12.61
N LEU A 134 4.73 -15.18 13.46
CA LEU A 134 5.23 -15.42 14.81
C LEU A 134 6.01 -16.74 14.83
N GLY A 135 7.27 -16.74 15.29
CA GLY A 135 8.01 -18.01 15.42
C GLY A 135 9.55 -17.99 15.48
N GLY A 136 10.23 -16.85 15.57
CA GLY A 136 11.71 -16.88 15.60
C GLY A 136 12.31 -17.50 14.33
N GLU A 137 13.15 -18.54 14.43
CA GLU A 137 13.78 -19.22 13.28
C GLU A 137 12.78 -19.98 12.39
N GLU A 138 11.81 -20.71 12.97
CA GLU A 138 10.76 -21.40 12.17
C GLU A 138 9.88 -20.42 11.39
N GLY A 139 9.62 -19.25 11.98
CA GLY A 139 8.91 -18.17 11.31
C GLY A 139 9.74 -17.50 10.21
N LYS A 140 11.08 -17.50 10.32
CA LYS A 140 11.98 -17.03 9.26
C LYS A 140 12.02 -17.99 8.09
N GLU A 141 12.18 -19.28 8.34
CA GLU A 141 12.23 -20.30 7.27
C GLU A 141 10.95 -20.28 6.41
N LYS A 142 9.77 -20.19 7.03
CA LYS A 142 8.49 -20.06 6.29
C LYS A 142 8.39 -18.77 5.48
N ARG A 143 8.98 -17.67 5.96
CA ARG A 143 9.00 -16.39 5.22
C ARG A 143 9.94 -16.49 4.02
N GLU A 144 11.13 -17.05 4.21
CA GLU A 144 12.12 -17.27 3.13
C GLU A 144 11.58 -18.22 2.06
N GLU A 145 10.88 -19.28 2.46
CA GLU A 145 10.19 -20.18 1.52
C GLU A 145 9.10 -19.44 0.72
N MET A 146 8.32 -18.59 1.37
CA MET A 146 7.27 -17.80 0.70
C MET A 146 7.85 -16.73 -0.24
N GLU A 147 8.97 -16.10 0.13
CA GLU A 147 9.69 -15.15 -0.71
C GLU A 147 10.31 -15.85 -1.93
N MET A 148 10.97 -17.00 -1.75
CA MET A 148 11.46 -17.82 -2.87
C MET A 148 10.33 -18.20 -3.82
N ARG A 149 9.17 -18.62 -3.30
CA ARG A 149 8.02 -18.99 -4.14
C ARG A 149 7.49 -17.79 -4.93
N ARG A 150 7.49 -16.59 -4.36
CA ARG A 150 7.08 -15.35 -5.05
C ARG A 150 8.09 -14.93 -6.11
N GLU A 151 9.38 -15.06 -5.83
CA GLU A 151 10.44 -14.75 -6.78
C GLU A 151 10.44 -15.74 -7.95
N GLN A 152 10.24 -17.03 -7.65
CA GLN A 152 10.06 -18.06 -8.67
C GLN A 152 8.83 -17.77 -9.54
N ALA A 153 7.68 -17.42 -8.95
CA ALA A 153 6.49 -17.04 -9.72
C ALA A 153 6.73 -15.80 -10.60
N ARG A 154 7.46 -14.79 -10.10
CA ARG A 154 7.85 -13.61 -10.91
C ARG A 154 8.78 -13.99 -12.06
N LEU A 155 9.73 -14.89 -11.84
CA LEU A 155 10.64 -15.37 -12.87
C LEU A 155 9.90 -16.18 -13.93
N GLU A 156 8.99 -17.06 -13.51
CA GLU A 156 8.13 -17.84 -14.40
C GLU A 156 7.24 -16.93 -15.27
N GLU A 157 6.68 -15.87 -14.69
CA GLU A 157 5.92 -14.84 -15.41
C GLU A 157 6.80 -14.05 -16.39
N MET A 158 7.98 -13.60 -15.96
CA MET A 158 8.94 -12.87 -16.81
C MET A 158 9.45 -13.69 -18.00
N MET A 159 9.59 -15.00 -17.82
CA MET A 159 10.05 -15.90 -18.87
C MET A 159 8.92 -16.30 -19.84
N GLY A 160 7.66 -16.01 -19.50
CA GLY A 160 6.48 -16.40 -20.29
C GLY A 160 6.03 -17.85 -20.09
N TRP A 161 6.31 -18.46 -18.93
CA TRP A 161 6.04 -19.88 -18.62
C TRP A 161 4.84 -20.05 -17.68
N GLY A 162 4.19 -18.96 -17.25
CA GLY A 162 2.96 -19.01 -16.47
C GLY A 162 1.78 -19.57 -17.29
N GLU A 163 0.78 -20.16 -16.63
CA GLU A 163 -0.39 -20.88 -17.20
C GLU A 163 -1.33 -20.06 -18.12
N HIS A 164 -0.88 -18.93 -18.66
CA HIS A 164 -1.60 -18.08 -19.61
C HIS A 164 -0.83 -17.84 -20.94
N ALA A 165 -0.01 -18.81 -21.37
CA ALA A 165 0.49 -18.89 -22.74
C ALA A 165 -0.46 -19.69 -23.65
#